data_AF-A0A1H4ITA4-F1
#
_entry.id   AF-A0A1H4ITA4-F1
#
_cell.length_a   1.000
_cell.length_b   1.000
_cell.length_c   1.000
_cell.angle_alpha   90.00
_cell.angle_beta   90.00
_cell.angle_gamma   90.00
#
_symmetry.space_group_name_H-M   'P 1'
#
loop_
_entity.id
_entity.type
_entity.pdbx_description
1 polymer ?
#
loop_
_entity_poly.entity_id
_entity_poly.type
_entity_poly.pdbx_seq_one_letter_code
_entity_poly.pdbx_strand_id
1 'polypeptide(L)'
;MAPGRHASPSVDGEKSHPDDAFRIVRGSPSDEEIAAISTVIAAAVAEIRADAVTEESPTTTAWARSQRPIRTPLTPGPGRWRNFSANPAQ
;
A
#
# COMPACT_ATOMS: atom_id res chain seq x y z
N MET A 1 1.61 17.73 16.23
CA MET A 1 1.11 17.39 14.88
C MET A 1 0.63 15.95 14.94
N ALA A 2 -0.68 15.72 14.90
CA ALA A 2 -1.25 14.38 15.04
C ALA A 2 -1.07 13.58 13.74
N PRO A 3 -0.76 12.28 13.78
CA PRO A 3 -0.70 11.45 12.58
C PRO A 3 -2.07 11.43 11.89
N GLY A 4 -2.07 11.55 10.56
CA GLY A 4 -3.29 11.47 9.77
C GLY A 4 -3.97 10.11 9.94
N ARG A 5 -5.30 10.08 9.84
CA ARG A 5 -6.19 8.91 10.04
C ARG A 5 -5.94 7.71 9.07
N HIS A 6 -4.84 7.75 8.33
CA HIS A 6 -4.38 6.75 7.37
C HIS A 6 -2.99 6.18 7.74
N ALA A 7 -2.36 6.70 8.80
CA ALA A 7 -1.21 6.02 9.37
C ALA A 7 -1.71 4.67 9.89
N SER A 8 -1.28 3.58 9.25
CA SER A 8 -1.51 2.24 9.80
C SER A 8 -0.98 2.23 11.23
N PRO A 9 -1.75 1.73 12.21
CA PRO A 9 -1.21 1.54 13.54
C PRO A 9 0.00 0.62 13.42
N SER A 10 1.17 1.11 13.83
CA SER A 10 2.35 0.29 13.99
C SER A 10 2.02 -0.72 15.09
N VAL A 11 1.63 -1.92 14.70
CA VAL A 11 1.49 -3.02 15.64
C VAL A 11 2.92 -3.45 15.99
N ASP A 12 3.35 -3.12 17.19
CA ASP A 12 4.62 -3.57 17.74
C ASP A 12 4.58 -5.10 17.90
N GLY A 13 5.34 -5.83 17.07
CA GLY A 13 6.14 -7.00 17.41
C GLY A 13 5.57 -8.21 18.16
N GLU A 14 4.28 -8.30 18.48
CA GLU A 14 3.72 -9.44 19.20
C GLU A 14 3.19 -10.49 18.22
N LYS A 15 4.10 -11.38 17.80
CA LYS A 15 3.84 -12.64 17.05
C LYS A 15 2.57 -12.60 16.19
N SER A 16 2.66 -11.99 15.01
CA SER A 16 1.58 -11.99 14.02
C SER A 16 0.96 -13.39 13.92
N HIS A 17 -0.25 -13.55 14.48
CA HIS A 17 -1.02 -14.75 14.24
C HIS A 17 -1.39 -14.76 12.75
N PRO A 18 -1.45 -15.91 12.07
CA PRO A 18 -1.78 -15.95 10.64
C PRO A 18 -3.09 -15.21 10.30
N ASP A 19 -4.04 -15.17 11.24
CA ASP A 19 -5.30 -14.42 11.12
C ASP A 19 -5.14 -12.90 11.09
N ASP A 20 -3.98 -12.38 11.53
CA ASP A 20 -3.66 -10.95 11.54
C ASP A 20 -2.89 -10.53 10.26
N ALA A 21 -2.58 -11.47 9.37
CA ALA A 21 -1.81 -11.21 8.15
C ALA A 21 -2.63 -10.49 7.06
N PHE A 22 -3.95 -10.73 7.00
CA PHE A 22 -4.86 -10.07 6.06
C PHE A 22 -6.30 -10.08 6.58
N ARG A 23 -7.10 -9.11 6.14
CA ARG A 23 -8.51 -8.97 6.54
C ARG A 23 -9.45 -9.12 5.35
N ILE A 24 -10.46 -9.98 5.50
CA ILE A 24 -11.59 -10.06 4.57
C ILE A 24 -12.54 -8.89 4.86
N VAL A 25 -12.71 -8.00 3.88
CA VAL A 25 -13.57 -6.80 4.01
C VAL A 25 -15.00 -7.06 3.54
N ARG A 26 -15.21 -8.09 2.70
CA ARG A 26 -16.51 -8.45 2.13
C ARG A 26 -16.55 -9.93 1.76
N GLY A 27 -17.74 -10.54 1.85
CA GLY A 27 -17.97 -11.96 1.53
C GLY A 27 -17.77 -12.88 2.74
N SER A 28 -18.04 -14.17 2.55
CA SER A 28 -17.85 -15.22 3.55
C SER A 28 -17.17 -16.42 2.89
N PRO A 29 -15.85 -16.34 2.61
CA PRO A 29 -15.12 -17.44 1.99
C PRO A 29 -15.11 -18.67 2.90
N SER A 30 -15.01 -19.84 2.28
CA SER A 30 -14.82 -21.10 2.98
C SER A 30 -13.42 -21.22 3.57
N ASP A 31 -13.26 -22.09 4.56
CA ASP A 31 -11.96 -22.36 5.20
C ASP A 31 -10.91 -22.84 4.19
N GLU A 32 -11.34 -23.58 3.16
CA GLU A 32 -10.46 -24.05 2.07
C GLU A 32 -9.91 -22.89 1.24
N GLU A 33 -10.75 -21.92 0.89
CA GLU A 33 -10.33 -20.73 0.15
C GLU A 33 -9.38 -19.86 0.98
N ILE A 34 -9.62 -19.74 2.30
CA ILE A 34 -8.72 -19.03 3.21
C ILE A 34 -7.34 -19.71 3.23
N ALA A 35 -7.30 -21.04 3.34
CA ALA A 35 -6.06 -21.81 3.33
C ALA A 35 -5.30 -21.71 1.99
N ALA A 36 -6.03 -21.71 0.87
CA ALA A 36 -5.43 -21.55 -0.45
C ALA A 36 -4.76 -20.18 -0.59
N ILE A 37 -5.46 -19.10 -0.22
CA ILE A 37 -4.94 -17.74 -0.31
C ILE A 37 -3.76 -17.54 0.65
N SER A 38 -3.85 -18.03 1.89
CA SER A 38 -2.75 -17.91 2.86
C SER A 38 -1.48 -18.61 2.36
N THR A 39 -1.63 -19.76 1.69
CA THR A 39 -0.51 -20.51 1.11
C THR A 39 0.14 -19.73 -0.04
N VAL A 40 -0.65 -19.15 -0.93
CA VAL A 40 -0.15 -18.34 -2.05
C VAL A 40 0.59 -17.09 -1.55
N ILE A 41 0.03 -16.39 -0.55
CA ILE A 41 0.68 -15.22 0.04
C ILE A 41 1.99 -15.62 0.72
N ALA A 42 2.00 -16.70 1.50
CA ALA A 42 3.21 -17.19 2.15
C ALA A 42 4.31 -17.56 1.15
N ALA A 43 3.95 -18.21 0.03
CA ALA A 43 4.88 -18.54 -1.04
C ALA A 43 5.48 -17.28 -1.70
N ALA A 44 4.63 -16.30 -2.04
CA ALA A 44 5.09 -15.04 -2.64
C ALA A 44 6.03 -14.25 -1.70
N VAL A 45 5.73 -14.23 -0.39
CA VAL A 45 6.60 -13.59 0.61
C VAL A 45 7.94 -14.31 0.72
N ALA A 46 7.95 -15.64 0.64
CA ALA A 46 9.19 -16.42 0.66
C ALA A 46 10.07 -16.14 -0.57
N GLU A 47 9.46 -16.03 -1.76
CA GLU A 47 10.14 -15.66 -3.01
C GLU A 47 10.77 -14.26 -2.91
N ILE A 48 9.99 -13.26 -2.49
CA ILE A 48 10.49 -11.88 -2.30
C ILE A 48 11.65 -11.84 -1.31
N ARG A 49 11.56 -12.61 -0.20
CA ARG A 49 12.64 -12.68 0.79
C ARG A 49 13.89 -13.33 0.22
N ALA A 50 13.76 -14.33 -0.65
CA ALA A 50 14.89 -14.98 -1.31
C ALA A 50 15.58 -14.00 -2.28
N ASP A 51 14.81 -13.23 -3.04
CA ASP A 51 15.33 -12.21 -3.96
C ASP A 51 16.00 -11.05 -3.22
N ALA A 52 15.44 -10.63 -2.08
CA ALA A 52 15.95 -9.51 -1.28
C ALA A 52 17.36 -9.74 -0.71
N VAL A 53 17.86 -10.98 -0.64
CA VAL A 53 19.25 -11.27 -0.23
C VAL A 53 20.27 -10.82 -1.28
N THR A 54 19.82 -10.64 -2.53
CA THR A 54 20.61 -10.02 -3.59
C THR A 54 20.41 -8.51 -3.50
N GLU A 55 21.26 -7.83 -2.74
CA GLU A 55 21.26 -6.36 -2.59
C GLU A 55 21.35 -5.67 -3.97
N GLU A 56 20.22 -5.43 -4.61
CA GLU A 56 20.10 -4.47 -5.69
C GLU A 56 20.13 -3.08 -5.07
N SER A 57 21.23 -2.35 -5.33
CA SER A 57 21.28 -0.91 -5.10
C SER A 57 19.98 -0.29 -5.61
N PRO A 58 19.31 0.61 -4.86
CA PRO A 58 17.97 1.08 -5.22
C PRO A 58 17.98 1.63 -6.64
N THR A 59 17.48 0.82 -7.59
CA THR A 59 17.48 1.19 -9.00
C THR A 59 16.47 2.32 -9.13
N THR A 60 16.94 3.49 -9.57
CA THR A 60 16.05 4.61 -9.83
C THR A 60 15.03 4.20 -10.90
N THR A 61 13.78 4.03 -10.46
CA THR A 61 12.69 3.60 -11.33
C THR A 61 12.50 4.57 -12.49
N ALA A 62 11.95 4.10 -13.61
CA ALA A 62 11.62 4.96 -14.75
C ALA A 62 10.68 6.10 -14.33
N TRP A 63 9.77 5.83 -13.38
CA TRP A 63 8.90 6.84 -12.78
C TRP A 63 9.70 7.88 -11.98
N ALA A 64 10.59 7.45 -11.07
CA ALA A 64 11.43 8.37 -10.28
C ALA A 64 12.28 9.28 -11.17
N ARG A 65 12.81 8.76 -12.29
CA ARG A 65 13.60 9.53 -13.26
C ARG A 65 12.76 10.54 -14.06
N SER A 66 11.50 10.22 -14.34
CA SER A 66 10.60 11.07 -15.15
C SER A 66 9.76 12.04 -14.33
N GLN A 67 9.67 11.84 -13.01
CA GLN A 67 8.96 12.73 -12.09
C GLN A 67 9.46 14.18 -12.24
N ARG A 68 8.51 15.09 -12.41
CA ARG A 68 8.77 16.54 -12.47
C ARG A 68 8.69 17.12 -11.06
N PRO A 69 9.53 18.12 -10.72
CA PRO A 69 9.42 18.80 -9.44
C PRO A 69 8.07 19.50 -9.32
N ILE A 70 7.42 19.33 -8.18
CA ILE A 70 6.22 20.06 -7.83
C ILE A 70 6.61 21.52 -7.62
N ARG A 71 6.11 22.42 -8.48
CA ARG A 71 6.44 23.85 -8.42
C ARG A 71 5.76 24.59 -7.27
N THR A 72 4.65 24.06 -6.76
CA THR A 72 3.82 24.69 -5.72
C THR A 72 3.45 23.67 -4.65
N PRO A 73 3.66 23.94 -3.35
CA PRO A 73 3.28 23.03 -2.28
C PRO A 73 1.80 22.60 -2.37
N LEU A 74 1.56 21.29 -2.36
CA LEU A 74 0.21 20.74 -2.31
C LEU A 74 -0.30 20.84 -0.87
N THR A 75 -1.44 21.52 -0.66
CA THR A 75 -2.09 21.59 0.65
C THR A 75 -3.15 20.50 0.74
N PRO A 76 -2.92 19.40 1.48
CA PRO A 76 -3.93 18.35 1.65
C PRO A 76 -5.09 18.88 2.48
N GLY A 77 -6.31 18.41 2.19
CA GLY A 77 -7.48 18.72 3.01
C GLY A 77 -8.80 18.36 2.33
N PRO A 78 -9.90 18.29 3.09
CA PRO A 78 -11.24 18.12 2.53
C PRO A 78 -11.50 19.17 1.43
N GLY A 79 -11.97 18.72 0.27
CA GLY A 79 -12.26 19.59 -0.88
C GLY A 79 -11.05 20.04 -1.70
N ARG A 80 -9.81 20.01 -1.15
CA ARG A 80 -8.61 20.50 -1.84
C ARG A 80 -8.13 19.61 -2.99
N TRP A 81 -8.51 18.35 -2.98
CA TRP A 81 -8.21 17.38 -4.02
C TRP A 81 -9.18 17.45 -5.21
N ARG A 82 -10.26 18.24 -5.12
CA ARG A 82 -11.37 18.27 -6.08
C ARG A 82 -11.45 19.58 -6.88
N ASN A 83 -10.32 20.26 -7.07
CA ASN A 83 -10.26 21.55 -7.78
C ASN A 83 -10.45 21.45 -9.31
N PHE A 84 -10.84 20.28 -9.84
CA PHE A 84 -11.29 20.11 -11.21
C PHE A 84 -12.80 20.40 -11.30
N SER A 85 -13.21 21.66 -11.10
CA SER A 85 -14.55 22.04 -11.56
C SER A 85 -14.56 21.97 -13.09
N ALA A 86 -15.46 21.17 -13.67
CA ALA A 86 -15.71 21.19 -15.10
C ALA A 86 -15.98 22.64 -15.53
N ASN A 87 -15.20 23.13 -16.48
CA ASN A 87 -15.41 24.45 -17.08
C ASN A 87 -16.79 24.43 -17.77
N PRO A 88 -17.80 25.21 -17.34
CA PRO A 88 -19.00 25.37 -18.15
C PRO A 88 -18.59 26.12 -19.42
N ALA A 89 -18.88 25.52 -20.58
CA ALA A 89 -18.61 26.08 -21.89
C ALA A 89 -19.04 27.55 -21.99
N GLN A 90 -18.14 28.41 -22.45
CA GLN A 90 -18.48 29.60 -23.23
C GLN A 90 -18.31 29.26 -24.71
#